data_AF-A0A089LFM1-F1
#
_entry.id   AF-A0A089LFM1-F1
#
_cell.length_a   1.000
_cell.length_b   1.000
_cell.length_c   1.000
_cell.angle_alpha   90.00
_cell.angle_beta   90.00
_cell.angle_gamma   90.00
#
_symmetry.space_group_name_H-M   'P 1'
#
loop_
_entity.id
_entity.type
_entity.pdbx_description
1 polymer ?
#
loop_
_entity_poly.entity_id
_entity_poly.type
_entity_poly.pdbx_seq_one_letter_code
_entity_poly.pdbx_strand_id
1 'polypeptide(L)'
;MNNDKVMENLVTNWGLPKCLERDKEHIIFKFDDEGITGTSERGYHCNVRDVKFCLYNERTDKVVFSMDFFKGSPSLPGRHMSRIVLELLYVHDESLRRKGVASYYFNRLREYALEEKVKCIYVRADANANNFKNDDRLNALNQTELEMFYKIKSTLEMPVYVES
;
A
#
# COMPACT_ATOMS: atom_id res chain seq x y z
N MET A 1 -4.42 15.10 -21.07
CA MET A 1 -4.54 13.76 -20.44
C MET A 1 -4.99 14.00 -19.01
N ASN A 2 -6.01 13.30 -18.50
CA ASN A 2 -6.41 13.44 -17.10
C ASN A 2 -5.28 12.85 -16.23
N ASN A 3 -4.66 13.68 -15.37
CA ASN A 3 -3.51 13.26 -14.58
C ASN A 3 -3.85 12.14 -13.58
N ASP A 4 -5.11 12.03 -13.16
CA ASP A 4 -5.56 10.96 -12.27
C ASP A 4 -5.54 9.61 -12.98
N LYS A 5 -5.98 9.56 -14.25
CA LYS A 5 -5.88 8.35 -15.09
C LYS A 5 -4.43 7.94 -15.36
N VAL A 6 -3.48 8.89 -15.35
CA VAL A 6 -2.04 8.56 -15.46
C VAL A 6 -1.58 7.83 -14.21
N MET A 7 -2.03 8.26 -13.04
CA MET A 7 -1.69 7.64 -11.77
C MET A 7 -2.32 6.25 -11.62
N GLU A 8 -3.59 6.08 -12.01
CA GLU A 8 -4.24 4.76 -12.07
C GLU A 8 -3.45 3.80 -12.96
N ASN A 9 -3.12 4.22 -14.18
CA ASN A 9 -2.32 3.42 -15.10
C ASN A 9 -0.94 3.06 -14.53
N LEU A 10 -0.28 4.00 -13.84
CA LEU A 10 1.00 3.74 -13.18
C LEU A 10 0.87 2.62 -12.15
N VAL A 11 -0.14 2.70 -11.28
CA VAL A 11 -0.36 1.71 -10.21
C VAL A 11 -0.79 0.37 -10.77
N THR A 12 -1.67 0.33 -11.77
CA THR A 12 -2.05 -0.91 -12.46
C THR A 12 -0.85 -1.56 -13.15
N ASN A 13 0.02 -0.76 -13.77
CA ASN A 13 1.25 -1.24 -14.42
C ASN A 13 2.30 -1.78 -13.45
N TRP A 14 2.16 -1.53 -12.13
CA TRP A 14 2.99 -2.22 -11.16
C TRP A 14 2.83 -3.74 -11.26
N GLY A 15 1.64 -4.21 -11.65
CA GLY A 15 1.31 -5.61 -11.85
C GLY A 15 1.00 -6.36 -10.56
N LEU A 16 0.96 -7.69 -10.65
CA LEU A 16 0.67 -8.57 -9.52
C LEU A 16 1.93 -9.31 -9.05
N PRO A 17 2.07 -9.60 -7.75
CA PRO A 17 3.09 -10.51 -7.24
C PRO A 17 2.82 -11.95 -7.71
N LYS A 18 3.89 -12.75 -7.89
CA LYS A 18 3.83 -14.13 -8.39
C LYS A 18 2.85 -15.04 -7.62
N CYS A 19 2.64 -14.80 -6.33
CA CYS A 19 1.70 -15.57 -5.52
C CYS A 19 0.23 -15.36 -5.90
N LEU A 20 -0.10 -14.30 -6.64
CA LEU A 20 -1.43 -14.01 -7.17
C LEU A 20 -1.57 -14.36 -8.67
N GLU A 21 -0.50 -14.83 -9.32
CA GLU A 21 -0.49 -15.10 -10.77
C GLU A 21 -1.56 -16.11 -11.21
N ARG A 22 -1.90 -17.08 -10.35
CA ARG A 22 -2.90 -18.11 -10.64
C ARG A 22 -4.31 -17.55 -10.80
N ASP A 23 -4.62 -16.48 -10.06
CA ASP A 23 -5.94 -15.86 -10.05
C ASP A 23 -5.96 -14.53 -10.80
N LYS A 24 -4.89 -14.19 -11.53
CA LYS A 24 -4.69 -12.86 -12.13
C LYS A 24 -5.86 -12.38 -13.00
N GLU A 25 -6.53 -13.30 -13.69
CA GLU A 25 -7.67 -13.00 -14.58
C GLU A 25 -8.92 -12.57 -13.80
N HIS A 26 -8.93 -12.78 -12.48
CA HIS A 26 -10.00 -12.43 -11.56
C HIS A 26 -9.59 -11.34 -10.57
N ILE A 27 -8.35 -10.86 -10.61
CA ILE A 27 -7.88 -9.77 -9.75
C ILE A 27 -7.98 -8.44 -10.48
N ILE A 28 -8.79 -7.55 -9.94
CA ILE A 28 -8.98 -6.19 -10.44
C ILE A 28 -8.37 -5.18 -9.47
N PHE A 29 -7.67 -4.18 -10.03
CA PHE A 29 -7.30 -2.97 -9.29
C PHE A 29 -8.51 -2.05 -9.20
N LYS A 30 -8.94 -1.73 -7.98
CA LYS A 30 -10.03 -0.78 -7.74
C LYS A 30 -9.51 0.47 -7.05
N PHE A 31 -10.03 1.61 -7.50
CA PHE A 31 -9.71 2.96 -7.03
C PHE A 31 -10.97 3.72 -6.63
N ASP A 32 -12.04 3.00 -6.29
CA ASP A 32 -13.32 3.50 -5.80
C ASP A 32 -13.97 2.42 -4.92
N ASP A 33 -15.04 2.78 -4.22
CA ASP A 33 -15.76 1.87 -3.33
C ASP A 33 -16.85 1.04 -4.07
N GLU A 34 -17.03 1.20 -5.38
CA GLU A 34 -18.15 0.62 -6.11
C GLU A 34 -18.03 -0.91 -6.18
N GLY A 35 -19.02 -1.62 -5.63
CA GLY A 35 -19.03 -3.09 -5.64
C GLY A 35 -18.01 -3.74 -4.71
N ILE A 36 -17.37 -2.99 -3.79
CA ILE A 36 -16.44 -3.57 -2.82
C ILE A 36 -17.20 -4.15 -1.62
N THR A 37 -16.95 -5.43 -1.38
CA THR A 37 -17.48 -6.23 -0.28
C THR A 37 -16.33 -6.89 0.50
N GLY A 38 -16.65 -7.51 1.65
CA GLY A 38 -15.69 -8.32 2.39
C GLY A 38 -14.62 -7.57 3.19
N THR A 39 -14.70 -6.23 3.28
CA THR A 39 -13.85 -5.41 4.16
C THR A 39 -14.63 -4.21 4.71
N SER A 40 -14.19 -3.68 5.85
CA SER A 40 -14.62 -2.39 6.42
C SER A 40 -13.88 -1.19 5.81
N GLU A 41 -12.79 -1.44 5.07
CA GLU A 41 -11.94 -0.40 4.49
C GLU A 41 -12.64 0.31 3.32
N ARG A 42 -12.64 1.65 3.32
CA ARG A 42 -13.38 2.49 2.36
C ARG A 42 -12.61 3.75 1.98
N GLY A 43 -13.16 4.51 1.04
CA GLY A 43 -12.59 5.75 0.53
C GLY A 43 -11.46 5.50 -0.47
N TYR A 44 -11.52 4.40 -1.22
CA TYR A 44 -10.59 4.17 -2.32
C TYR A 44 -10.71 5.31 -3.34
N HIS A 45 -9.57 5.77 -3.83
CA HIS A 45 -9.45 6.87 -4.77
C HIS A 45 -8.07 6.85 -5.43
N CYS A 46 -7.96 7.48 -6.59
CA CYS A 46 -6.66 7.72 -7.22
C CYS A 46 -6.59 9.16 -7.71
N ASN A 47 -5.71 9.93 -7.11
CA ASN A 47 -5.31 11.21 -7.66
C ASN A 47 -3.78 11.34 -7.65
N VAL A 48 -3.25 12.34 -8.34
CA VAL A 48 -1.79 12.51 -8.57
C VAL A 48 -0.95 12.52 -7.29
N ARG A 49 -1.53 12.93 -6.16
CA ARG A 49 -0.81 13.13 -4.91
C ARG A 49 -1.24 12.19 -3.79
N ASP A 50 -2.34 11.49 -3.94
CA ASP A 50 -2.98 10.70 -2.90
C ASP A 50 -3.69 9.52 -3.56
N VAL A 51 -3.27 8.31 -3.19
CA VAL A 51 -3.70 7.08 -3.83
C VAL A 51 -4.04 6.09 -2.76
N LYS A 52 -5.29 5.62 -2.83
CA LYS A 52 -5.79 4.51 -2.07
C LYS A 52 -6.46 3.51 -2.98
N PHE A 53 -5.87 2.33 -3.10
CA PHE A 53 -6.38 1.28 -4.00
C PHE A 53 -6.47 -0.06 -3.29
N CYS A 54 -7.23 -0.97 -3.89
CA CYS A 54 -7.22 -2.38 -3.49
C CYS A 54 -7.12 -3.32 -4.68
N LEU A 55 -6.66 -4.53 -4.40
CA LEU A 55 -6.84 -5.69 -5.27
C LEU A 55 -8.10 -6.43 -4.86
N TYR A 56 -9.05 -6.53 -5.78
CA TYR A 56 -10.32 -7.20 -5.56
C TYR A 56 -10.37 -8.48 -6.39
N ASN A 57 -10.71 -9.61 -5.75
CA ASN A 57 -10.91 -10.88 -6.42
C ASN A 57 -12.39 -11.08 -6.72
N GLU A 58 -12.78 -10.94 -7.98
CA GLU A 58 -14.17 -11.06 -8.41
C GLU A 58 -14.72 -12.49 -8.31
N ARG A 59 -13.85 -13.50 -8.35
CA ARG A 59 -14.27 -14.90 -8.20
C ARG A 59 -14.68 -15.20 -6.76
N THR A 60 -14.00 -14.61 -5.79
CA THR A 60 -14.27 -14.84 -4.36
C THR A 60 -15.08 -13.72 -3.70
N ASP A 61 -15.37 -12.64 -4.42
CA ASP A 61 -16.07 -11.44 -3.93
C ASP A 61 -15.35 -10.83 -2.71
N LYS A 62 -14.01 -10.77 -2.75
CA LYS A 62 -13.18 -10.35 -1.61
C LYS A 62 -12.04 -9.43 -1.99
N VAL A 63 -11.77 -8.48 -1.11
CA VAL A 63 -10.52 -7.71 -1.16
C VAL A 63 -9.37 -8.60 -0.71
N VAL A 64 -8.27 -8.59 -1.48
CA VAL A 64 -7.05 -9.35 -1.22
C VAL A 64 -5.99 -8.48 -0.54
N PHE A 65 -5.88 -7.22 -0.99
CA PHE A 65 -4.84 -6.28 -0.57
C PHE A 65 -5.37 -4.86 -0.66
N SER A 66 -5.00 -3.99 0.27
CA SER A 66 -5.23 -2.55 0.20
C SER A 66 -3.95 -1.78 0.51
N MET A 67 -3.80 -0.63 -0.14
CA MET A 67 -2.68 0.27 0.08
C MET A 67 -3.13 1.72 -0.03
N ASP A 68 -2.61 2.56 0.87
CA ASP A 68 -2.90 3.99 0.96
C ASP A 68 -1.57 4.74 1.12
N PHE A 69 -1.25 5.60 0.15
CA PHE A 69 -0.05 6.42 0.18
C PHE A 69 -0.27 7.78 -0.48
N PHE A 70 0.44 8.79 0.02
CA PHE A 70 0.34 10.15 -0.50
C PHE A 70 1.67 10.92 -0.46
N LYS A 71 1.80 11.93 -1.32
CA LYS A 71 2.93 12.85 -1.35
C LYS A 71 2.81 13.84 -0.20
N GLY A 72 3.57 13.58 0.86
CA GLY A 72 3.63 14.44 2.03
C GLY A 72 4.21 15.82 1.69
N SER A 73 3.49 16.88 2.05
CA SER A 73 4.02 18.24 2.00
C SER A 73 5.09 18.42 3.09
N PRO A 74 6.11 19.28 2.86
CA PRO A 74 7.06 19.64 3.91
C PRO A 74 6.30 20.33 5.04
N SER A 75 6.37 19.74 6.24
CA SER A 75 5.53 20.14 7.37
C SER A 75 5.98 21.43 8.07
N LEU A 76 7.19 21.95 7.79
CA LEU A 76 7.72 23.14 8.44
C LEU A 76 8.63 23.97 7.51
N PRO A 77 8.60 25.32 7.62
CA PRO A 77 9.61 26.18 6.99
C PRO A 77 11.01 25.76 7.46
N GLY A 78 11.90 25.43 6.53
CA GLY A 78 13.28 25.02 6.83
C GLY A 78 13.53 23.51 6.94
N ARG A 79 12.49 22.66 6.92
CA ARG A 79 12.62 21.19 6.73
C ARG A 79 11.87 20.75 5.47
N HIS A 80 12.44 21.09 4.32
CA HIS A 80 11.95 20.66 3.01
C HIS A 80 12.43 19.25 2.67
N MET A 81 11.86 18.25 3.33
CA MET A 81 12.05 16.86 2.94
C MET A 81 10.81 16.37 2.19
N SER A 82 10.89 16.39 0.84
CA SER A 82 9.89 15.72 0.00
C SER A 82 9.83 14.25 0.39
N ARG A 83 8.62 13.73 0.56
CA ARG A 83 8.42 12.37 1.05
C ARG A 83 7.15 11.76 0.47
N ILE A 84 7.15 10.45 0.38
CA ILE A 84 5.92 9.67 0.27
C ILE A 84 5.57 9.17 1.67
N VAL A 85 4.32 9.36 2.08
CA VAL A 85 3.76 8.79 3.29
C VAL A 85 3.00 7.53 2.92
N LEU A 86 3.34 6.42 3.55
CA LEU A 86 2.59 5.16 3.49
C LEU A 86 1.72 5.07 4.75
N GLU A 87 0.41 5.22 4.56
CA GLU A 87 -0.59 5.18 5.62
C GLU A 87 -1.09 3.75 5.86
N LEU A 88 -1.30 3.00 4.77
CA LEU A 88 -1.84 1.65 4.82
C LEU A 88 -1.11 0.73 3.84
N LEU A 89 -0.82 -0.48 4.32
CA LEU A 89 -0.38 -1.59 3.49
C LEU A 89 -0.86 -2.88 4.15
N TYR A 90 -1.97 -3.42 3.67
CA TYR A 90 -2.71 -4.47 4.37
C TYR A 90 -3.05 -5.63 3.43
N VAL A 91 -2.78 -6.85 3.88
CA VAL A 91 -3.14 -8.10 3.18
C VAL A 91 -4.33 -8.71 3.93
N HIS A 92 -5.51 -8.62 3.32
CA HIS A 92 -6.78 -9.04 3.94
C HIS A 92 -6.82 -10.55 4.10
N ASP A 93 -6.47 -11.28 3.05
CA ASP A 93 -6.43 -12.75 3.04
C ASP A 93 -5.26 -13.30 3.89
N GLU A 94 -5.59 -13.99 4.98
CA GLU A 94 -4.62 -14.55 5.92
C GLU A 94 -3.70 -15.62 5.32
N SER A 95 -4.15 -16.31 4.26
CA SER A 95 -3.36 -17.33 3.56
C SER A 95 -2.25 -16.71 2.68
N LEU A 96 -2.43 -15.44 2.30
CA LEU A 96 -1.49 -14.67 1.47
C LEU A 96 -0.52 -13.82 2.31
N ARG A 97 -0.78 -13.67 3.61
CA ARG A 97 0.17 -13.03 4.53
C ARG A 97 1.48 -13.80 4.56
N ARG A 98 2.59 -13.05 4.63
CA ARG A 98 3.97 -13.58 4.53
C ARG A 98 4.29 -14.32 3.21
N LYS A 99 3.42 -14.24 2.18
CA LYS A 99 3.68 -14.78 0.82
C LYS A 99 4.26 -13.75 -0.17
N GLY A 100 4.64 -12.58 0.31
CA GLY A 100 5.35 -11.58 -0.47
C GLY A 100 4.50 -10.47 -1.10
N VAL A 101 3.17 -10.49 -0.96
CA VAL A 101 2.27 -9.42 -1.46
C VAL A 101 2.70 -8.05 -0.92
N ALA A 102 2.84 -7.95 0.40
CA ALA A 102 3.26 -6.72 1.06
C ALA A 102 4.63 -6.21 0.60
N SER A 103 5.63 -7.11 0.53
CA SER A 103 6.98 -6.78 0.07
C SER A 103 6.99 -6.30 -1.38
N TYR A 104 6.17 -6.91 -2.24
CA TYR A 104 6.07 -6.53 -3.64
C TYR A 104 5.59 -5.09 -3.79
N TYR A 105 4.45 -4.73 -3.20
CA TYR A 105 3.90 -3.38 -3.34
C TYR A 105 4.73 -2.32 -2.62
N PHE A 106 5.38 -2.66 -1.50
CA PHE A 106 6.34 -1.75 -0.88
C PHE A 106 7.54 -1.46 -1.82
N ASN A 107 8.06 -2.48 -2.50
CA ASN A 107 9.17 -2.28 -3.45
C ASN A 107 8.74 -1.41 -4.64
N ARG A 108 7.52 -1.58 -5.14
CA ARG A 108 6.93 -0.72 -6.18
C ARG A 108 6.79 0.73 -5.72
N LEU A 109 6.34 0.94 -4.49
CA LEU A 109 6.31 2.28 -3.88
C LEU A 109 7.70 2.90 -3.82
N ARG A 110 8.71 2.10 -3.49
CA ARG A 110 10.12 2.56 -3.41
C ARG A 110 10.68 2.93 -4.77
N GLU A 111 10.41 2.14 -5.80
CA GLU A 111 10.75 2.47 -7.19
C GLU A 111 10.10 3.79 -7.60
N TYR A 112 8.79 3.93 -7.35
CA TYR A 112 8.06 5.17 -7.61
C TYR A 112 8.62 6.37 -6.83
N ALA A 113 8.99 6.20 -5.56
CA ALA A 113 9.61 7.23 -4.74
C ALA A 113 10.93 7.74 -5.33
N LEU A 114 11.75 6.83 -5.87
CA LEU A 114 13.01 7.15 -6.52
C LEU A 114 12.77 7.92 -7.84
N GLU A 115 11.80 7.48 -8.65
CA GLU A 115 11.40 8.14 -9.90
C GLU A 115 10.90 9.57 -9.66
N GLU A 116 10.09 9.75 -8.61
CA GLU A 116 9.57 11.04 -8.16
C GLU A 116 10.63 11.92 -7.47
N LYS A 117 11.85 11.40 -7.27
CA LYS A 117 12.97 12.10 -6.63
C LYS A 117 12.59 12.63 -5.24
N VAL A 118 11.74 11.91 -4.52
CA VAL A 118 11.49 12.22 -3.10
C VAL A 118 12.68 11.77 -2.27
N LYS A 119 12.83 12.35 -1.08
CA LYS A 119 14.01 12.11 -0.23
C LYS A 119 13.84 10.94 0.73
N CYS A 120 12.60 10.51 0.99
CA CYS A 120 12.34 9.37 1.85
C CYS A 120 10.91 8.81 1.68
N ILE A 121 10.72 7.63 2.27
CA ILE A 121 9.40 7.09 2.60
C ILE A 121 9.20 7.24 4.10
N TYR A 122 8.06 7.76 4.49
CA TYR A 122 7.60 7.82 5.86
C TYR A 122 6.45 6.83 6.03
N VAL A 123 6.51 5.96 7.03
CA VAL A 123 5.52 4.89 7.22
C VAL A 123 4.85 5.08 8.57
N ARG A 124 3.51 5.14 8.57
CA ARG A 124 2.71 5.01 9.79
C ARG A 124 2.38 3.54 9.98
N ALA A 125 3.14 2.89 10.85
CA ALA A 125 3.00 1.46 11.11
C ALA A 125 2.07 1.25 12.30
N ASP A 126 0.81 0.92 12.04
CA ASP A 126 -0.15 0.54 13.08
C ASP A 126 -0.70 -0.88 12.83
N ALA A 127 -0.14 -1.86 13.55
CA ALA A 127 -0.61 -3.24 13.49
C ALA A 127 -1.98 -3.43 14.18
N ASN A 128 -2.45 -2.44 14.95
CA ASN A 128 -3.71 -2.49 15.71
C ASN A 128 -4.76 -1.52 15.16
N ALA A 129 -4.60 -1.07 13.92
CA ALA A 129 -5.49 -0.12 13.29
C ALA A 129 -6.96 -0.56 13.40
N ASN A 130 -7.81 0.37 13.86
CA ASN A 130 -9.18 0.09 14.29
C ASN A 130 -10.09 -0.44 13.17
N ASN A 131 -9.79 -0.09 11.93
CA ASN A 131 -10.44 -0.59 10.72
C ASN A 131 -10.35 -2.12 10.59
N PHE A 132 -9.27 -2.76 11.07
CA PHE A 132 -9.05 -4.22 10.98
C PHE A 132 -9.12 -4.93 12.34
N LYS A 133 -9.82 -4.36 13.32
CA LYS A 133 -9.90 -4.94 14.67
C LYS A 133 -10.63 -6.28 14.72
N ASN A 134 -11.54 -6.53 13.78
CA ASN A 134 -12.36 -7.75 13.71
C ASN A 134 -11.82 -8.79 12.71
N ASP A 135 -10.75 -8.45 11.98
CA ASP A 135 -10.16 -9.34 10.99
C ASP A 135 -9.38 -10.46 11.66
N ASP A 136 -9.30 -11.62 11.01
CA ASP A 136 -8.46 -12.72 11.47
C ASP A 136 -7.01 -12.22 11.58
N ARG A 137 -6.32 -12.59 12.66
CA ARG A 137 -4.92 -12.22 12.94
C ARG A 137 -3.92 -13.31 12.56
N LEU A 138 -4.38 -14.43 12.00
CA LEU A 138 -3.54 -15.52 11.53
C LEU A 138 -2.49 -15.00 10.54
N ASN A 139 -1.22 -15.35 10.76
CA ASN A 139 -0.06 -14.91 9.98
C ASN A 139 0.19 -13.39 9.90
N ALA A 140 -0.58 -12.55 10.62
CA ALA A 140 -0.32 -11.13 10.70
C ALA A 140 1.01 -10.85 11.41
N LEU A 141 1.61 -9.69 11.12
CA LEU A 141 2.73 -9.18 11.89
C LEU A 141 2.18 -8.51 13.14
N ASN A 142 2.80 -8.75 14.30
CA ASN A 142 2.59 -7.87 15.44
C ASN A 142 3.29 -6.52 15.22
N GLN A 143 3.08 -5.54 16.11
CA GLN A 143 3.63 -4.19 15.97
C GLN A 143 5.16 -4.18 15.77
N THR A 144 5.89 -4.91 16.61
CA THR A 144 7.35 -5.00 16.53
C THR A 144 7.82 -5.63 15.21
N GLU A 145 7.15 -6.70 14.77
CA GLU A 145 7.43 -7.34 13.47
C GLU A 145 7.12 -6.41 12.29
N LEU A 146 6.05 -5.62 12.36
CA LEU A 146 5.66 -4.65 11.34
C LEU A 146 6.68 -3.52 11.22
N GLU A 147 7.12 -2.96 12.34
CA GLU A 147 8.18 -1.95 12.33
C GLU A 147 9.49 -2.51 11.74
N MET A 148 9.89 -3.71 12.16
CA MET A 148 11.07 -4.37 11.63
C MET A 148 10.93 -4.63 10.12
N PHE A 149 9.76 -5.04 9.65
CA PHE A 149 9.49 -5.26 8.22
C PHE A 149 9.81 -4.02 7.37
N TYR A 150 9.54 -2.82 7.87
CA TYR A 150 9.85 -1.57 7.18
C TYR A 150 11.30 -1.12 7.39
N LYS A 151 11.82 -1.17 8.63
CA LYS A 151 13.18 -0.74 8.97
C LYS A 151 14.24 -1.47 8.13
N ILE A 152 14.08 -2.79 7.93
CA ILE A 152 15.02 -3.59 7.11
C ILE A 152 15.00 -3.25 5.61
N LYS A 153 14.00 -2.51 5.13
CA LYS A 153 13.87 -2.11 3.72
C LYS A 153 14.44 -0.71 3.44
N SER A 154 14.87 0.00 4.49
CA SER A 154 15.56 1.28 4.36
C SER A 154 16.90 1.10 3.65
N THR A 155 17.18 1.96 2.68
CA THR A 155 18.50 2.06 2.05
C THR A 155 19.06 3.48 2.16
N LEU A 156 20.30 3.69 1.74
CA LEU A 156 20.89 5.02 1.69
C LEU A 156 20.19 5.90 0.64
N GLU A 157 19.81 5.32 -0.49
CA GLU A 157 19.15 6.01 -1.60
C GLU A 157 17.70 6.34 -1.30
N MET A 158 17.00 5.46 -0.58
CA MET A 158 15.63 5.68 -0.14
C MET A 158 15.46 5.30 1.34
N PRO A 159 15.78 6.25 2.25
CA PRO A 159 15.57 6.06 3.67
C PRO A 159 14.09 5.82 4.00
N VAL A 160 13.85 4.91 4.93
CA VAL A 160 12.51 4.60 5.46
C VAL A 160 12.45 5.00 6.93
N TYR A 161 11.54 5.91 7.26
CA TYR A 161 11.27 6.33 8.63
C TYR A 161 9.94 5.73 9.08
N VAL A 162 9.91 5.13 10.26
CA VAL A 162 8.73 4.47 10.81
C VAL A 162 8.23 5.25 12.02
N GLU A 163 6.95 5.59 12.01
CA GLU A 163 6.17 6.13 13.14
C GLU A 163 5.23 5.03 13.64
N SER A 164 5.20 4.81 14.95
CA SER A 164 4.36 3.84 15.62
C SER A 164 3.74 4.40 16.89
#